data_AF-A0A821XN55-F1
#
_entry.id   AF-A0A821XN55-F1
#
_cell.length_a   1.000
_cell.length_b   1.000
_cell.length_c   1.000
_cell.angle_alpha   90.00
_cell.angle_beta   90.00
_cell.angle_gamma   90.00
#
_symmetry.space_group_name_H-M   'P 1'
#
loop_
_entity.id
_entity.type
_entity.pdbx_description
1 polymer ?
#
loop_
_entity_poly.entity_id
_entity_poly.type
_entity_poly.pdbx_seq_one_letter_code
_entity_poly.pdbx_strand_id
1 'polypeptide(L)' 'IRTKWIKQAVSDLGVGTMVSIKQYLDPNNIFGSKNLIPESTEPEEHLKAKL' A
#
# COMPACT_ATOMS: atom_id res chain seq x y z
N ILE A 1 3.64 -6.03 -9.39
CA ILE A 1 4.34 -5.30 -10.50
C ILE A 1 4.11 -3.79 -10.43
N ARG A 2 2.86 -3.30 -10.44
CA ARG A 2 2.54 -1.86 -10.47
C ARG A 2 2.36 -1.18 -9.09
N THR A 3 2.37 -1.95 -8.01
CA THR A 3 2.21 -1.48 -6.63
C THR A 3 3.19 -0.36 -6.25
N LYS A 4 4.45 -0.45 -6.67
CA LYS A 4 5.48 0.57 -6.38
C LYS A 4 5.16 1.99 -6.88
N TRP A 5 4.28 2.12 -7.87
CA TRP A 5 3.87 3.43 -8.42
C TRP A 5 2.55 3.94 -7.83
N ILE A 6 1.86 3.15 -7.01
CA ILE A 6 0.51 3.52 -6.53
C ILE A 6 0.56 4.78 -5.67
N LYS A 7 1.60 4.92 -4.84
CA LYS A 7 1.83 6.10 -4.01
C LYS A 7 1.96 7.39 -4.84
N GLN A 8 2.61 7.30 -6.01
CA GLN A 8 2.74 8.43 -6.94
C GLN A 8 1.42 8.73 -7.68
N ALA A 9 0.62 7.71 -7.98
CA ALA A 9 -0.61 7.86 -8.76
C ALA A 9 -1.77 8.48 -7.97
N VAL A 10 -1.91 8.13 -6.68
CA VAL A 10 -3.07 8.55 -5.86
C VAL A 10 -2.70 9.36 -4.62
N SER A 11 -1.42 9.69 -4.44
CA SER A 11 -0.86 10.34 -3.25
C SER A 11 -0.93 9.48 -1.96
N ASP A 12 -0.15 9.89 -0.97
CA ASP A 12 -0.05 9.24 0.34
C ASP A 12 -1.42 9.16 1.05
N LEU A 13 -2.22 10.23 0.94
CA LEU A 13 -3.57 10.28 1.51
C LEU A 13 -4.51 9.29 0.80
N GLY A 14 -4.41 9.17 -0.52
CA GLY A 14 -5.21 8.21 -1.29
C GLY A 14 -4.87 6.77 -0.93
N VAL A 15 -3.59 6.45 -0.75
CA VAL A 15 -3.16 5.14 -0.23
C VAL A 15 -3.74 4.88 1.16
N GLY A 16 -3.64 5.84 2.08
CA GLY A 16 -4.20 5.73 3.43
C GLY A 16 -5.72 5.49 3.42
N THR A 17 -6.45 6.14 2.50
CA THR A 17 -7.90 5.96 2.36
C THR A 17 -8.25 4.55 1.87
N MET A 18 -7.48 3.99 0.91
CA MET A 18 -7.69 2.61 0.46
C MET A 18 -7.40 1.60 1.56
N VAL A 19 -6.36 1.84 2.38
CA VAL A 19 -6.04 1.02 3.56
C VAL A 19 -7.21 1.02 4.54
N SER A 20 -7.73 2.20 4.90
CA SER A 20 -8.82 2.31 5.87
C SER A 20 -10.09 1.61 5.39
N ILE A 21 -10.42 1.74 4.10
CA ILE A 21 -11.57 1.04 3.51
C ILE A 21 -11.36 -0.48 3.55
N LYS A 22 -10.17 -0.97 3.17
CA LYS A 22 -9.88 -2.41 3.17
C LYS A 22 -9.93 -3.01 4.57
N GLN A 23 -9.39 -2.31 5.57
CA GLN A 23 -9.42 -2.74 6.96
C GLN A 23 -10.85 -2.75 7.52
N TYR A 24 -11.68 -1.77 7.13
CA TYR A 24 -13.08 -1.74 7.52
C TYR A 24 -13.89 -2.89 6.92
N LEU A 25 -13.73 -3.16 5.62
CA LEU A 25 -14.52 -4.18 4.92
C LEU A 25 -14.04 -5.61 5.19
N ASP A 26 -12.74 -5.81 5.37
CA ASP A 26 -12.16 -7.14 5.53
C ASP A 26 -11.00 -7.09 6.54
N PRO A 27 -11.34 -6.99 7.85
CA PRO A 27 -10.37 -6.87 8.93
C PRO A 27 -9.51 -8.14 9.09
N ASN A 28 -10.05 -9.31 8.74
CA ASN A 28 -9.34 -10.58 8.80
C ASN A 28 -8.54 -10.89 7.53
N ASN A 29 -8.58 -9.97 6.55
CA ASN A 29 -7.90 -10.10 5.27
C ASN A 29 -8.16 -11.43 4.54
N ILE A 30 -9.41 -11.91 4.55
CA ILE A 30 -9.85 -13.11 3.84
C ILE A 30 -9.54 -12.96 2.33
N PHE A 31 -9.66 -11.75 1.79
CA PHE A 31 -9.26 -11.39 0.42
C PHE A 31 -7.81 -10.91 0.34
N GLY A 32 -6.88 -11.69 0.90
CA GLY A 32 -5.47 -11.35 1.11
C GLY A 32 -4.53 -11.50 -0.10
N SER A 33 -4.97 -11.12 -1.31
CA SER A 33 -4.16 -11.25 -2.53
C SER A 33 -2.95 -10.31 -2.63
N LYS A 34 -2.83 -9.32 -1.73
CA LYS A 34 -1.72 -8.35 -1.62
C LYS A 34 -1.43 -7.56 -2.91
N ASN A 35 -2.45 -7.29 -3.72
CA ASN A 35 -2.27 -6.74 -5.06
C ASN A 35 -2.05 -5.23 -5.16
N LEU A 36 -2.68 -4.43 -4.30
CA LEU A 36 -2.74 -2.97 -4.47
C LEU A 36 -2.13 -2.20 -3.30
N ILE A 37 -2.40 -2.64 -2.08
CA ILE A 37 -2.03 -1.93 -0.86
C ILE A 37 -0.77 -2.58 -0.28
N PRO A 38 0.34 -1.85 -0.13
CA PRO A 38 1.50 -2.37 0.59
C PRO A 38 1.14 -2.58 2.07
N GLU A 39 1.57 -3.72 2.63
CA GLU A 39 1.22 -4.17 3.99
C GLU A 39 1.88 -3.29 5.07
N SER A 40 2.91 -2.52 4.70
CA SER A 40 3.64 -1.60 5.57
C SER A 40 3.45 -0.14 5.10
N THR A 41 2.95 0.71 6.00
CA THR A 41 2.97 2.18 5.88
C THR A 41 4.36 2.78 6.15
N GLU A 42 5.33 1.96 6.56
CA GLU A 42 6.73 2.37 6.65
C GLU A 42 7.22 2.78 5.25
N PRO A 43 7.86 3.95 5.10
CA PRO A 43 8.50 4.33 3.85
C PRO A 43 9.56 3.27 3.54
N GLU A 44 9.30 2.42 2.55
CA GLU A 44 10.24 1.37 2.16
C GLU A 44 11.63 1.98 1.92
N GLU A 45 12.60 1.61 2.78
CA GLU A 45 14.03 1.94 2.68
C GLU A 45 14.69 1.43 1.38
N HIS A 46 13.92 0.85 0.46
CA HIS A 46 14.40 0.21 -0.76
C HIS A 46 14.96 1.19 -1.81
N LEU A 47 14.97 2.49 -1.54
CA LEU A 47 15.67 3.51 -2.33
C LEU A 47 17.08 3.85 -1.80
N LYS A 48 17.49 3.38 -0.61
CA LYS A 48 18.83 3.68 -0.06
C LYS A 48 19.98 2.86 -0.68
N ALA A 49 19.68 1.82 -1.46
CA ALA A 49 20.70 0.95 -2.06
C ALA A 49 21.11 1.34 -3.50
N LYS A 50 20.87 2.58 -3.94
CA LYS A 50 21.17 3.05 -5.31
C LYS A 50 21.93 4.39 -5.39
N LEU A 51 22.76 4.69 -4.40
CA LEU A 51 23.81 5.72 -4.53
C LEU A 51 25.19 5.13 -4.28
#